data_AF-A0A920RF93-F1
#
_entry.id   AF-A0A920RF93-F1
#
_cell.length_a   1.000
_cell.length_b   1.000
_cell.length_c   1.000
_cell.angle_alpha   90.00
_cell.angle_beta   90.00
_cell.angle_gamma   90.00
#
_symmetry.space_group_name_H-M   'P 1'
#
loop_
_entity.id
_entity.type
_entity.pdbx_description
1 polymer ?
#
loop_
_entity_poly.entity_id
_entity_poly.type
_entity_poly.pdbx_seq_one_letter_code
_entity_poly.pdbx_strand_id
1 'polypeptide(L)'
;MNTTPLESVTTLTFDIFGTVLDLAGSLIPPLDDLLQDCHADMDGATLWREWRHRQRIEQYQDNLLMLGHRVTSQSNDGLYSTAFEQQR
;
A
#
# COMPACT_ATOMS: atom_id res chain seq x y z
N MET A 1 -7.39 19.23 33.17
CA MET A 1 -6.50 19.81 32.14
C MET A 1 -6.78 19.07 30.85
N ASN A 2 -7.30 19.74 29.82
CA ASN A 2 -7.52 19.13 28.52
C ASN A 2 -6.18 19.07 27.81
N THR A 3 -5.41 18.00 28.01
CA THR A 3 -4.19 17.75 27.24
C THR A 3 -4.60 17.58 25.79
N THR A 4 -4.15 18.48 24.91
CA THR A 4 -4.38 18.29 23.49
C THR A 4 -3.57 17.07 23.06
N PRO A 5 -4.12 16.10 22.30
CA PRO A 5 -3.45 14.84 21.96
C PRO A 5 -2.07 14.99 21.29
N LEU A 6 -1.74 16.19 20.83
CA LEU A 6 -0.48 16.55 20.19
C LEU A 6 0.63 16.93 21.19
N GLU A 7 0.32 17.31 22.43
CA GLU A 7 1.32 17.75 23.43
C GLU A 7 2.31 16.65 23.81
N SER A 8 1.96 15.38 23.61
CA SER A 8 2.81 14.22 23.91
C SER A 8 3.52 13.63 22.68
N VAL A 9 3.29 14.17 21.48
CA VAL A 9 3.89 13.66 20.23
C VAL A 9 5.26 14.30 20.02
N THR A 10 6.32 13.51 20.11
CA THR A 10 7.71 13.97 19.91
C THR A 10 8.28 13.63 18.54
N THR A 11 7.57 12.79 17.76
CA THR A 11 8.03 12.30 16.46
C THR A 11 6.91 12.42 15.44
N LEU A 12 7.22 13.05 14.31
CA LEU A 12 6.32 13.17 13.18
C LEU A 12 6.94 12.45 11.97
N THR A 13 6.26 11.43 11.48
CA THR A 13 6.68 10.68 10.30
C THR A 13 5.92 11.17 9.08
N PHE A 14 6.63 11.42 7.99
CA PHE A 14 6.04 11.75 6.70
C PHE A 14 6.21 10.57 5.75
N ASP A 15 5.18 10.33 4.94
CA ASP A 15 5.34 9.50 3.76
C ASP A 15 6.23 10.24 2.75
N ILE A 16 7.25 9.58 2.20
CA ILE A 16 8.23 10.25 1.34
C ILE A 16 7.61 10.53 -0.04
N PHE A 17 6.86 9.58 -0.58
CA PHE A 17 6.36 9.64 -1.95
C PHE A 17 4.94 10.23 -1.99
N GLY A 18 4.79 11.40 -2.61
CA GLY A 18 3.49 12.07 -2.74
C GLY A 18 3.14 13.03 -1.58
N THR A 19 3.91 13.03 -0.50
CA THR A 19 3.83 14.09 0.54
C THR A 19 5.09 14.97 0.56
N VAL A 20 6.28 14.38 0.42
CA VAL A 20 7.55 15.16 0.36
C VAL A 20 8.06 15.29 -1.07
N LEU A 21 7.99 14.21 -1.87
CA LEU A 21 8.46 14.19 -3.26
C LEU A 21 7.31 14.04 -4.24
N ASP A 22 7.28 14.92 -5.25
CA ASP A 22 6.45 14.71 -6.44
C ASP A 22 7.08 13.64 -7.32
N LEU A 23 6.66 12.41 -7.06
CA LEU A 23 7.15 11.24 -7.76
C LEU A 23 6.68 11.20 -9.22
N ALA A 24 5.50 11.76 -9.52
CA ALA A 24 4.98 11.82 -10.88
C ALA A 24 5.78 12.82 -11.73
N GLY A 25 5.98 14.03 -11.21
CA GLY A 25 6.78 15.06 -11.87
C GLY A 25 8.24 14.66 -12.08
N SER A 26 8.77 13.77 -11.23
CA SER A 26 10.15 13.27 -11.35
C SER A 26 10.31 12.10 -12.33
N LEU A 27 9.28 11.24 -12.48
CA LEU A 27 9.41 9.99 -13.24
C LEU A 27 8.70 10.00 -14.60
N ILE A 28 7.72 10.87 -14.83
CA ILE A 28 7.07 10.96 -16.15
C ILE A 28 8.04 11.39 -17.25
N PRO A 29 8.87 12.45 -17.08
CA PRO A 29 9.80 12.87 -18.15
C PRO A 29 10.78 11.77 -18.62
N PRO A 30 11.50 11.06 -17.74
CA PRO A 30 12.38 9.98 -18.20
C PRO A 30 11.60 8.76 -18.76
N LEU A 31 10.33 8.58 -18.38
CA LEU A 31 9.47 7.56 -19.00
C LEU A 31 9.06 7.96 -20.42
N ASP A 32 8.80 9.25 -20.68
CA ASP A 32 8.53 9.76 -22.03
C ASP A 32 9.74 9.53 -22.94
N ASP A 33 10.96 9.87 -22.46
CA ASP A 33 12.21 9.65 -23.20
C ASP A 33 12.38 8.15 -23.55
N LEU A 34 12.15 7.27 -22.57
CA LEU A 34 12.24 5.83 -22.76
C LEU A 34 11.23 5.31 -23.78
N LEU A 35 9.97 5.77 -23.71
CA LEU A 35 8.91 5.34 -24.62
C LEU A 35 9.16 5.82 -26.05
N GLN A 36 9.72 7.02 -26.20
CA GLN A 36 10.16 7.54 -27.49
C GLN A 36 11.28 6.68 -28.09
N ASP A 37 12.29 6.31 -27.30
CA ASP A 37 13.37 5.41 -27.72
C ASP A 37 12.87 4.01 -28.10
N CYS A 38 11.80 3.55 -27.45
CA CYS A 38 11.15 2.28 -27.76
C CYS A 38 10.14 2.35 -28.93
N HIS A 39 9.90 3.52 -29.53
CA HIS A 39 8.85 3.75 -30.53
C HIS A 39 7.45 3.29 -30.07
N ALA A 40 7.14 3.46 -28.79
CA ALA A 40 5.85 3.08 -28.22
C ALA A 40 4.76 4.11 -28.56
N ASP A 41 3.55 3.65 -28.86
CA ASP A 41 2.35 4.48 -29.10
C ASP A 41 1.62 4.80 -27.78
N MET A 42 2.37 5.27 -26.78
CA MET A 42 1.85 5.59 -25.45
C MET A 42 2.72 6.66 -24.80
N ASP A 43 2.11 7.58 -24.05
CA ASP A 43 2.82 8.59 -23.27
C ASP A 43 3.20 8.08 -21.86
N GLY A 44 4.24 8.67 -21.29
CA GLY A 44 4.78 8.36 -19.98
C GLY A 44 3.79 8.63 -18.86
N ALA A 45 2.91 9.61 -19.02
CA ALA A 45 1.85 9.89 -18.05
C ALA A 45 0.82 8.75 -17.95
N THR A 46 0.45 8.16 -19.09
CA THR A 46 -0.45 7.01 -19.19
C THR A 46 0.21 5.77 -18.63
N LEU A 47 1.45 5.49 -19.02
CA LEU A 47 2.21 4.38 -18.44
C LEU A 47 2.35 4.53 -16.92
N TRP A 48 2.69 5.72 -16.43
CA TRP A 48 2.84 6.03 -15.01
C TRP A 48 1.53 5.77 -14.25
N ARG A 49 0.39 6.18 -14.80
CA ARG A 49 -0.93 5.94 -14.21
C ARG A 49 -1.24 4.45 -14.12
N GLU A 50 -1.02 3.68 -15.17
CA GLU A 50 -1.29 2.24 -15.15
C GLU A 50 -0.35 1.51 -14.18
N TRP A 51 0.92 1.90 -14.13
CA TRP A 51 1.91 1.35 -13.21
C TRP A 51 1.58 1.66 -11.74
N ARG A 52 1.32 2.93 -11.44
CA ARG A 52 0.30 3.45 -10.51
C ARG A 52 -0.65 2.42 -9.89
N HIS A 53 -1.62 2.05 -10.70
CA HIS A 53 -2.72 1.19 -10.34
C HIS A 53 -2.26 -0.23 -10.04
N ARG A 54 -1.37 -0.77 -10.86
CA ARG A 54 -0.82 -2.11 -10.67
C ARG A 54 -0.14 -2.29 -9.31
N GLN A 55 0.76 -1.36 -8.94
CA GLN A 55 1.45 -1.43 -7.65
C GLN A 55 0.49 -1.41 -6.45
N ARG A 56 -0.62 -0.65 -6.54
CA ARG A 56 -1.63 -0.62 -5.47
C ARG A 56 -2.36 -1.95 -5.33
N ILE A 57 -2.66 -2.61 -6.46
CA ILE A 57 -3.29 -3.93 -6.47
C ILE A 57 -2.35 -4.97 -5.87
N GLU A 58 -1.08 -4.98 -6.28
CA GLU A 58 -0.05 -5.88 -5.76
C GLU A 58 0.13 -5.68 -4.25
N GLN A 59 0.25 -4.44 -3.77
CA GLN A 59 0.32 -4.14 -2.35
C GLN A 59 -0.92 -4.63 -1.57
N TYR A 60 -2.12 -4.50 -2.15
CA TYR A 60 -3.34 -5.00 -1.53
C TYR A 60 -3.35 -6.53 -1.44
N GLN A 61 -2.92 -7.21 -2.50
CA GLN A 61 -2.79 -8.67 -2.52
C GLN A 61 -1.77 -9.15 -1.48
N ASP A 62 -0.61 -8.51 -1.39
CA ASP A 62 0.42 -8.82 -0.41
C ASP A 62 -0.07 -8.60 1.03
N ASN A 63 -0.82 -7.52 1.26
CA ASN A 63 -1.43 -7.24 2.56
C ASN A 63 -2.41 -8.34 2.96
N LEU A 64 -3.28 -8.79 2.05
CA LEU A 64 -4.21 -9.89 2.31
C LEU A 64 -3.49 -11.21 2.57
N LEU A 65 -2.46 -11.53 1.78
CA LEU A 65 -1.67 -12.76 1.93
C LEU A 65 -0.94 -12.78 3.28
N MET A 66 -0.30 -11.67 3.67
CA MET A 66 0.39 -11.52 4.95
C MET A 66 -0.57 -11.60 6.15
N LEU A 67 -1.81 -11.11 6.02
CA LEU A 67 -2.84 -11.22 7.06
C LEU A 67 -3.32 -12.68 7.24
N GLY A 68 -3.44 -13.44 6.15
CA GLY A 68 -3.75 -14.89 6.20
C GLY A 68 -2.70 -15.71 6.95
N HIS A 69 -1.42 -15.33 6.85
CA HIS A 69 -0.34 -15.96 7.60
C HIS A 69 -0.28 -15.57 9.09
N ARG A 70 -0.76 -14.38 9.50
CA ARG A 70 -0.83 -14.00 10.93
C ARG A 70 -1.99 -14.65 11.68
N VAL A 71 -3.15 -14.85 11.04
CA VAL A 71 -4.29 -15.53 11.65
C VAL A 71 -4.02 -17.02 11.79
N THR A 72 -3.49 -17.67 10.76
CA THR A 72 -3.26 -19.13 10.78
C THR A 72 -2.10 -19.57 11.67
N SER A 73 -1.14 -18.68 11.97
CA SER A 73 -0.03 -18.99 12.88
C SER A 73 -0.26 -18.57 14.34
N GLN A 74 -1.41 -17.97 14.68
CA GLN A 74 -1.78 -17.66 16.07
C GLN A 74 -3.03 -18.43 16.55
N SER A 75 -3.61 -19.30 15.73
CA SER A 75 -4.80 -20.08 16.10
C SER A 75 -4.56 -21.59 16.00
N ASN A 76 -3.46 -22.11 16.56
CA ASN A 76 -3.33 -23.56 16.78
C ASN A 76 -3.02 -23.97 18.23
N ASP A 77 -3.23 -23.06 19.19
CA ASP A 77 -3.37 -23.42 20.60
C ASP A 77 -4.79 -23.08 21.08
N GLY A 78 -5.72 -24.02 20.88
CA GLY A 78 -6.76 -24.27 21.89
C GLY A 78 -8.16 -23.64 21.78
N LEU A 79 -8.63 -23.12 20.65
CA LEU A 79 -10.00 -22.56 20.57
C LEU A 79 -10.75 -22.89 19.26
N TYR A 80 -11.02 -24.17 19.02
CA TYR A 80 -12.03 -24.60 18.02
C TYR A 80 -13.12 -25.51 18.61
N SER A 81 -13.34 -25.48 19.93
CA SER A 81 -14.39 -26.29 20.56
C SER A 81 -15.67 -25.52 20.93
N THR A 82 -15.78 -24.21 20.68
CA THR A 82 -16.88 -23.41 21.27
C THR A 82 -17.58 -22.44 20.33
N ALA A 83 -17.63 -22.73 19.02
CA ALA A 83 -18.34 -21.87 18.06
C ALA A 83 -19.43 -22.57 17.23
N PHE A 84 -19.61 -23.89 17.36
CA PHE A 84 -20.62 -24.63 16.56
C PHE A 84 -21.88 -25.04 17.34
N GLU A 85 -22.07 -24.58 18.57
CA GLU A 85 -23.22 -24.97 19.41
C GLU A 85 -24.26 -23.86 19.64
N GLN A 86 -24.23 -22.77 18.85
CA GLN A 86 -25.17 -21.65 19.01
C GLN A 86 -25.95 -21.28 17.74
N GLN A 87 -26.24 -22.28 16.91
CA GLN A 87 -27.22 -22.18 15.82
C GLN A 87 -28.08 -23.45 15.72
N ARG A 88 -28.80 -23.75 16.80
CA ARG A 88 -30.07 -24.48 16.77
C ARG A 88 -31.10 -23.78 17.63
#